data_AF-A0A351IYY1-F1
#
_entry.id   AF-A0A351IYY1-F1
#
_cell.length_a   1.000
_cell.length_b   1.000
_cell.length_c   1.000
_cell.angle_alpha   90.00
_cell.angle_beta   90.00
_cell.angle_gamma   90.00
#
_symmetry.space_group_name_H-M   'P 1'
#
loop_
_entity.id
_entity.type
_entity.pdbx_description
1 polymer ?
#
loop_
_entity_poly.entity_id
_entity_poly.type
_entity_poly.pdbx_seq_one_letter_code
_entity_poly.pdbx_strand_id
1 'polypeptide(L)'
;MGTLTLNGSVSTEKYGIHQRFIAIVTNAELEPDISTPVLNSVCMDCKQCLSICPTRALQKNNLTTIQINGTSIPYLPVDINRCDWASKYALVRDEGNKFGGNDTDIPCPDVITPENLAEALKQQDHVLKFRPVIGEPCIVVCPLNGT
;
A
#
# COMPACT_ATOMS: atom_id res chain seq x y z
N MET A 1 -1.37 -18.76 -8.77
CA MET A 1 -0.67 -17.76 -7.90
C MET A 1 -1.65 -17.27 -6.83
N GLY A 2 -1.16 -16.55 -5.82
CA GLY A 2 -1.90 -16.22 -4.59
C GLY A 2 -3.26 -15.52 -4.74
N THR A 3 -3.84 -15.16 -3.61
CA THR A 3 -5.18 -14.54 -3.50
C THR A 3 -5.07 -13.02 -3.38
N LEU A 4 -6.05 -12.29 -3.89
CA LEU A 4 -6.10 -10.84 -3.75
C LEU A 4 -6.57 -10.44 -2.35
N THR A 5 -6.18 -9.24 -1.93
CA THR A 5 -6.58 -8.65 -0.66
C THR A 5 -7.18 -7.26 -0.92
N LEU A 6 -7.95 -6.74 0.04
CA LEU A 6 -8.69 -5.48 -0.14
C LEU A 6 -7.77 -4.29 -0.45
N ASN A 7 -6.56 -4.23 0.11
CA ASN A 7 -5.59 -3.14 -0.16
C ASN A 7 -4.84 -3.32 -1.49
N GLY A 8 -5.15 -4.35 -2.28
CA GLY A 8 -4.53 -4.61 -3.57
C GLY A 8 -3.26 -5.47 -3.53
N SER A 9 -2.78 -5.87 -2.35
CA SER A 9 -1.64 -6.79 -2.24
C SER A 9 -2.04 -8.23 -2.61
N VAL A 10 -1.08 -9.03 -3.06
CA VAL A 10 -1.26 -10.46 -3.35
C VAL A 10 -0.76 -11.28 -2.17
N SER A 11 -1.62 -12.13 -1.61
CA SER A 11 -1.32 -13.06 -0.52
C SER A 11 -0.98 -14.44 -1.06
N THR A 12 0.25 -14.91 -0.86
CA THR A 12 0.63 -16.32 -1.11
C THR A 12 0.58 -17.14 0.17
N GLU A 13 0.52 -18.45 0.04
CA GLU A 13 0.52 -19.38 1.19
C GLU A 13 1.78 -19.22 2.05
N LYS A 14 2.96 -19.19 1.41
CA LYS A 14 4.25 -19.18 2.10
C LYS A 14 4.65 -17.83 2.69
N TYR A 15 4.30 -16.72 2.05
CA TYR A 15 4.81 -15.39 2.41
C TYR A 15 3.71 -14.38 2.74
N GLY A 16 2.43 -14.79 2.63
CA GLY A 16 1.32 -13.87 2.81
C GLY A 16 1.45 -12.68 1.87
N ILE A 17 1.29 -11.45 2.36
CA ILE A 17 1.50 -10.24 1.55
C ILE A 17 2.92 -9.67 1.64
N HIS A 18 3.81 -10.26 2.43
CA HIS A 18 5.16 -9.76 2.71
C HIS A 18 6.17 -10.18 1.64
N GLN A 19 5.83 -9.92 0.39
CA GLN A 19 6.65 -10.26 -0.77
C GLN A 19 6.52 -9.20 -1.86
N ARG A 20 7.48 -9.19 -2.79
CA ARG A 20 7.45 -8.31 -3.96
C ARG A 20 7.36 -9.13 -5.22
N PHE A 21 6.63 -8.59 -6.19
CA PHE A 21 6.45 -9.19 -7.50
C PHE A 21 7.21 -8.38 -8.54
N ILE A 22 7.77 -9.07 -9.52
CA ILE A 22 8.30 -8.49 -10.76
C ILE A 22 7.62 -9.21 -11.92
N ALA A 23 7.32 -8.46 -12.98
CA ALA A 23 6.80 -9.01 -14.22
C ALA A 23 7.83 -8.77 -15.33
N ILE A 24 8.10 -9.80 -16.13
CA ILE A 24 8.91 -9.71 -17.35
C ILE A 24 7.96 -9.92 -18.52
N VAL A 25 7.84 -8.90 -19.37
CA VAL A 25 7.03 -8.97 -20.59
C VAL A 25 7.93 -9.46 -21.72
N THR A 26 7.53 -10.55 -22.37
CA THR A 26 8.29 -11.19 -23.45
C THR A 26 7.37 -11.61 -24.59
N ASN A 27 7.93 -11.74 -25.79
CA ASN A 27 7.26 -12.32 -26.95
C ASN A 27 7.55 -13.83 -27.11
N ALA A 28 8.30 -14.44 -26.18
CA ALA A 28 8.47 -15.89 -26.16
C ALA A 28 7.10 -16.57 -26.00
N GLU A 29 6.87 -17.64 -26.76
CA GLU A 29 5.66 -18.45 -26.68
C GLU A 29 5.68 -19.26 -25.38
N LEU A 30 4.70 -19.02 -24.51
CA LEU A 30 4.58 -19.63 -23.18
C LEU A 30 3.13 -20.02 -22.94
N GLU A 31 2.92 -21.19 -22.34
CA GLU A 31 1.60 -21.62 -21.87
C GLU A 31 1.22 -20.83 -20.60
N PRO A 32 0.04 -20.19 -20.55
CA PRO A 32 -0.37 -19.39 -19.40
C PRO A 32 -0.86 -20.27 -18.25
N ASP A 33 -0.43 -19.95 -17.02
CA ASP A 33 -1.05 -20.48 -15.81
C ASP A 33 -2.41 -19.79 -15.57
N ILE A 34 -3.50 -20.43 -15.95
CA ILE A 34 -4.85 -19.90 -15.73
C ILE A 34 -5.30 -20.24 -14.30
N SER A 35 -5.56 -19.21 -13.50
CA SER A 35 -6.21 -19.36 -12.20
C SER A 35 -7.35 -18.37 -12.07
N THR A 36 -8.40 -18.77 -11.35
CA THR A 36 -9.51 -17.88 -11.02
C THR A 36 -9.08 -17.00 -9.86
N PRO A 37 -9.05 -15.67 -10.04
CA PRO A 37 -8.64 -14.77 -8.97
C PRO A 37 -9.74 -14.74 -7.91
N VAL A 38 -9.34 -14.83 -6.64
CA VAL A 38 -10.27 -14.82 -5.50
C VAL A 38 -9.76 -13.88 -4.42
N LEU A 39 -10.69 -13.29 -3.67
CA LEU A 39 -10.35 -12.55 -2.46
C LEU A 39 -9.95 -13.54 -1.36
N ASN A 40 -8.89 -13.21 -0.63
CA ASN A 40 -8.49 -13.96 0.55
C ASN A 40 -9.59 -13.90 1.62
N SER A 41 -10.06 -15.06 2.09
CA SER A 41 -11.17 -15.16 3.04
C SER A 41 -10.92 -14.44 4.37
N VAL A 42 -9.68 -14.44 4.86
CA VAL A 42 -9.30 -13.75 6.11
C VAL A 42 -9.33 -12.23 5.94
N CYS A 43 -9.05 -11.73 4.74
CA CYS A 43 -8.97 -10.30 4.48
C CYS A 43 -10.33 -9.58 4.57
N MET A 44 -11.42 -10.27 4.17
CA MET A 44 -12.74 -9.68 4.02
C MET A 44 -13.25 -8.99 5.29
N ASP A 45 -12.99 -9.59 6.46
CA ASP A 45 -13.47 -9.08 7.75
C ASP A 45 -12.41 -8.31 8.55
N CYS A 46 -11.13 -8.48 8.24
CA CYS A 46 -10.02 -7.91 9.01
C CYS A 46 -9.96 -6.38 8.97
N LYS A 47 -9.82 -5.79 7.78
CA LYS A 47 -9.78 -4.32 7.53
C LYS A 47 -8.76 -3.53 8.37
N GLN A 48 -7.78 -4.16 9.00
CA GLN A 48 -6.77 -3.51 9.85
C GLN A 48 -5.92 -2.48 9.09
N CYS A 49 -5.71 -2.69 7.79
CA CYS A 49 -5.03 -1.73 6.92
C CYS A 49 -5.73 -0.37 6.87
N LEU A 50 -7.06 -0.31 7.03
CA LEU A 50 -7.82 0.95 7.06
C LEU A 50 -7.57 1.74 8.34
N SER A 51 -7.42 1.07 9.48
CA SER A 51 -7.23 1.75 10.77
C SER A 51 -5.80 2.22 10.99
N ILE A 52 -4.81 1.51 10.43
CA ILE A 52 -3.40 1.79 10.67
C ILE A 52 -2.78 2.75 9.65
N CYS A 53 -3.39 2.93 8.47
CA CYS A 53 -2.86 3.82 7.44
C CYS A 53 -2.89 5.28 7.95
N PRO A 54 -1.72 5.92 8.16
CA PRO A 54 -1.67 7.21 8.86
C PRO A 54 -2.25 8.35 8.02
N THR A 55 -2.32 8.19 6.70
CA THR A 55 -2.89 9.18 5.78
C THR A 55 -4.30 8.86 5.32
N ARG A 56 -4.88 7.72 5.74
CA ARG A 56 -6.20 7.25 5.29
C ARG A 56 -6.28 7.13 3.76
N ALA A 57 -5.19 6.68 3.11
CA ALA A 57 -5.10 6.57 1.66
C ALA A 57 -6.03 5.50 1.07
N LEU A 58 -6.37 4.46 1.84
CA LEU A 58 -7.33 3.43 1.42
C LEU A 58 -8.76 3.97 1.53
N GLN A 59 -9.46 4.06 0.39
CA GLN A 59 -10.78 4.67 0.31
C GLN A 59 -11.89 3.76 0.85
N LYS A 60 -12.04 3.71 2.19
CA LYS A 60 -13.05 2.90 2.90
C LYS A 60 -14.48 3.03 2.36
N ASN A 61 -14.88 4.24 1.98
CA ASN A 61 -16.25 4.55 1.53
C ASN A 61 -16.44 4.35 0.02
N ASN A 62 -15.39 3.97 -0.71
CA ASN A 62 -15.41 3.77 -2.16
C ASN A 62 -14.95 2.35 -2.50
N LEU A 63 -15.50 1.34 -1.81
CA LEU A 63 -15.21 -0.05 -2.14
C LEU A 63 -15.69 -0.32 -3.57
N THR A 64 -14.74 -0.58 -4.47
CA THR A 64 -15.01 -0.82 -5.89
C THR A 64 -14.84 -2.30 -6.21
N THR A 65 -15.30 -2.68 -7.40
CA THR A 65 -15.17 -4.03 -7.91
C THR A 65 -14.28 -4.02 -9.14
N ILE A 66 -13.24 -4.85 -9.14
CA ILE A 66 -12.39 -5.10 -10.31
C ILE A 66 -12.83 -6.39 -11.00
N GLN A 67 -12.80 -6.40 -12.34
CA GLN A 67 -13.12 -7.57 -13.16
C GLN A 67 -11.82 -8.23 -13.62
N ILE A 68 -11.61 -9.49 -13.25
CA ILE A 68 -10.44 -10.26 -13.69
C ILE A 68 -10.93 -11.66 -14.12
N ASN A 69 -10.71 -12.01 -15.38
CA ASN A 69 -11.16 -13.28 -15.96
C ASN A 69 -12.64 -13.60 -15.69
N GLY A 70 -13.51 -12.59 -15.84
CA GLY A 70 -14.95 -12.72 -15.58
C GLY A 70 -15.35 -12.83 -14.11
N THR A 71 -14.38 -12.74 -13.18
CA THR A 71 -14.62 -12.75 -11.74
C THR A 71 -14.62 -11.32 -11.18
N SER A 72 -15.63 -11.01 -10.39
CA SER A 72 -15.80 -9.73 -9.69
C SER A 72 -15.14 -9.79 -8.32
N ILE A 73 -14.19 -8.91 -8.04
CA ILE A 73 -13.42 -8.92 -6.78
C ILE A 73 -13.49 -7.54 -6.13
N PRO A 74 -13.84 -7.45 -4.83
CA PRO A 74 -13.84 -6.17 -4.12
C PRO A 74 -12.41 -5.67 -3.90
N TYR A 75 -12.22 -4.37 -4.03
CA TYR A 75 -10.94 -3.68 -3.93
C TYR A 75 -11.14 -2.31 -3.28
N LEU A 76 -10.22 -1.90 -2.41
CA LEU A 76 -10.14 -0.55 -1.86
C LEU A 76 -9.22 0.30 -2.73
N PRO A 77 -9.76 1.28 -3.49
CA PRO A 77 -8.92 2.23 -4.20
C PRO A 77 -7.94 2.93 -3.26
N VAL A 78 -6.73 3.11 -3.75
CA VAL A 78 -5.68 3.87 -3.07
C VAL A 78 -5.70 5.30 -3.61
N ASP A 79 -5.89 6.28 -2.74
CA ASP A 79 -5.54 7.66 -3.03
C ASP A 79 -4.02 7.77 -3.07
N ILE A 80 -3.47 7.76 -4.28
CA ILE A 80 -2.03 7.75 -4.52
C ILE A 80 -1.36 8.98 -3.91
N ASN A 81 -1.99 10.16 -3.95
CA ASN A 81 -1.38 11.37 -3.42
C ASN A 81 -1.29 11.30 -1.89
N ARG A 82 -2.32 10.76 -1.21
CA ARG A 82 -2.28 10.54 0.24
C ARG A 82 -1.29 9.44 0.63
N CYS A 83 -1.16 8.40 -0.19
CA CYS A 83 -0.16 7.35 0.02
C CYS A 83 1.25 7.95 -0.12
N ASP A 84 1.52 8.61 -1.24
CA ASP A 84 2.80 9.26 -1.55
C ASP A 84 3.20 10.29 -0.49
N TRP A 85 2.25 11.04 0.08
CA TRP A 85 2.51 11.96 1.20
C TRP A 85 3.28 11.28 2.33
N ALA A 86 2.89 10.05 2.70
CA ALA A 86 3.54 9.28 3.73
C ALA A 86 4.74 8.48 3.21
N SER A 87 4.56 7.67 2.17
CA SER A 87 5.56 6.67 1.75
C SER A 87 6.66 7.29 0.90
N LYS A 88 6.31 7.97 -0.19
CA LYS A 88 7.27 8.54 -1.14
C LYS A 88 7.95 9.79 -0.61
N TYR A 89 7.18 10.67 0.01
CA TYR A 89 7.66 11.95 0.54
C TYR A 89 8.06 11.88 2.00
N ALA A 90 7.87 10.76 2.68
CA ALA A 90 8.33 10.55 4.05
C ALA A 90 7.89 11.66 5.03
N LEU A 91 6.71 12.26 4.80
CA LEU A 91 6.26 13.41 5.58
C LEU A 91 5.56 13.00 6.87
N VAL A 92 5.24 11.72 7.06
CA VAL A 92 4.53 11.23 8.25
C VAL A 92 5.40 10.27 9.01
N ARG A 93 5.61 10.54 10.30
CA ARG A 93 6.54 9.77 11.14
C ARG A 93 6.09 8.32 11.33
N ASP A 94 4.79 8.11 11.40
CA ASP A 94 4.16 6.81 11.68
C ASP A 94 4.20 5.85 10.49
N GLU A 95 4.57 6.34 9.31
CA GLU A 95 4.80 5.49 8.13
C GLU A 95 6.05 4.61 8.27
N GLY A 96 6.88 4.86 9.28
CA GLY A 96 8.09 4.09 9.59
C GLY A 96 9.28 4.97 9.94
N ASN A 97 9.26 6.22 9.47
CA ASN A 97 10.39 7.14 9.55
C ASN A 97 10.88 7.37 10.99
N LYS A 98 9.96 7.36 11.98
CA LYS A 98 10.30 7.49 13.40
C LYS A 98 11.26 6.41 13.91
N PHE A 99 11.22 5.20 13.34
CA PHE A 99 12.11 4.10 13.75
C PHE A 99 13.52 4.25 13.19
N GLY A 100 13.69 5.05 12.13
CA GLY A 100 14.99 5.44 11.59
C GLY A 100 15.58 6.71 12.23
N GLY A 101 14.92 7.28 13.24
CA GLY A 101 15.32 8.52 13.90
C GLY A 101 14.92 9.79 13.15
N ASN A 102 14.06 9.70 12.12
CA ASN A 102 13.53 10.87 11.42
C ASN A 102 12.26 11.36 12.12
N ASP A 103 12.33 12.58 12.65
CA ASP A 103 11.25 13.23 13.38
C ASP A 103 10.32 14.08 12.50
N THR A 104 10.47 14.05 11.17
CA THR A 104 9.55 14.72 10.23
C THR A 104 8.13 14.19 10.44
N ASP A 105 7.21 15.08 10.80
CA ASP A 105 5.81 14.73 11.04
C ASP A 105 4.85 15.86 10.62
N ILE A 106 4.50 15.85 9.34
CA ILE A 106 3.60 16.81 8.71
C ILE A 106 2.31 16.07 8.34
N PRO A 107 1.19 16.39 9.01
CA PRO A 107 -0.06 15.69 8.79
C PRO A 107 -0.54 15.86 7.34
N CYS A 108 -1.08 14.78 6.77
CA CYS A 108 -1.63 14.79 5.42
C CYS A 108 -2.92 15.63 5.39
N PRO A 109 -2.97 16.74 4.62
CA PRO A 109 -4.14 17.61 4.56
C PRO A 109 -5.32 16.89 3.90
N ASP A 110 -6.54 17.41 4.05
CA ASP A 110 -7.72 16.83 3.39
C ASP A 110 -7.64 16.97 1.85
N VAL A 111 -7.10 18.10 1.37
CA VAL A 111 -6.85 18.37 -0.05
C VAL A 111 -5.35 18.59 -0.26
N ILE A 112 -4.75 17.79 -1.13
CA ILE A 112 -3.33 17.91 -1.51
C ILE A 112 -3.24 18.78 -2.76
N THR A 113 -2.43 19.83 -2.71
CA THR A 113 -2.11 20.69 -3.84
C THR A 113 -0.60 20.75 -4.06
N PRO A 114 -0.12 21.12 -5.25
CA PRO A 114 1.31 21.29 -5.48
C PRO A 114 1.97 22.27 -4.50
N GLU A 115 1.26 23.33 -4.11
CA GLU A 115 1.76 24.38 -3.22
C GLU A 115 1.91 23.86 -1.79
N ASN A 116 0.89 23.19 -1.24
CA ASN A 116 0.99 22.67 0.13
C ASN A 116 1.98 21.51 0.24
N LEU A 117 2.13 20.71 -0.82
CA LEU A 117 3.17 19.69 -0.92
C LEU A 117 4.56 20.34 -0.96
N ALA A 118 4.77 21.37 -1.77
CA ALA A 118 6.04 22.07 -1.86
C ALA A 118 6.44 22.70 -0.51
N GLU A 119 5.50 23.30 0.22
CA GLU A 119 5.77 23.84 1.56
C GLU A 119 6.05 22.74 2.60
N ALA A 120 5.40 21.59 2.51
CA ALA A 120 5.69 20.45 3.38
C ALA A 120 7.09 19.87 3.12
N LEU A 121 7.49 19.74 1.86
CA LEU A 121 8.81 19.21 1.50
C LEU A 121 9.98 20.08 2.00
N LYS A 122 9.77 21.39 2.17
CA LYS A 122 10.79 22.30 2.73
C LYS A 122 11.06 22.06 4.22
N GLN A 123 10.11 21.42 4.92
CA GLN A 123 10.18 21.17 6.36
C GLN A 123 10.77 19.80 6.72
N GLN A 124 11.10 18.98 5.71
CA GLN A 124 11.75 17.69 5.94
C GLN A 124 13.10 17.86 6.64
N ASP A 125 13.46 16.87 7.46
CA ASP A 125 14.79 16.77 8.04
C ASP A 125 15.87 16.87 6.94
N HIS A 126 16.83 17.79 7.13
CA HIS A 126 17.84 18.10 6.12
C HIS A 126 18.76 16.92 5.78
N VAL A 127 18.96 15.99 6.71
CA VAL A 127 19.86 14.84 6.57
C VAL A 127 19.06 13.58 6.22
N LEU A 128 18.02 13.29 6.99
CA LEU A 128 17.28 12.04 6.92
C LEU A 128 16.30 11.98 5.74
N LYS A 129 15.98 13.11 5.09
CA LYS A 129 15.21 13.13 3.83
C LYS A 129 15.84 12.30 2.70
N PHE A 130 17.16 12.09 2.73
CA PHE A 130 17.86 11.28 1.72
C PHE A 130 17.89 9.79 2.06
N ARG A 131 17.42 9.41 3.25
CA ARG A 131 17.38 8.03 3.75
C ARG A 131 16.06 7.77 4.47
N PRO A 132 14.91 7.95 3.80
CA PRO A 132 13.63 7.67 4.42
C PRO A 132 13.55 6.18 4.78
N VAL A 133 12.94 5.88 5.92
CA VAL A 133 12.67 4.52 6.36
C VAL A 133 11.16 4.33 6.33
N ILE A 134 10.70 3.64 5.29
CA ILE A 134 9.27 3.46 5.03
C ILE A 134 8.91 2.03 5.34
N GLY A 135 8.03 1.85 6.32
CA GLY A 135 7.53 0.56 6.75
C GLY A 135 6.22 0.16 6.07
N GLU A 136 5.40 1.12 5.63
CA GLU A 136 4.03 0.86 5.16
C GLU A 136 3.24 0.06 6.22
N PRO A 137 2.72 0.72 7.28
CA PRO A 137 2.06 0.02 8.38
C PRO A 137 0.94 -0.91 7.90
N CYS A 138 0.22 -0.53 6.85
CA CYS A 138 -0.82 -1.34 6.23
C CYS A 138 -0.34 -2.69 5.67
N ILE A 139 0.96 -2.83 5.39
CA ILE A 139 1.62 -4.07 4.99
C ILE A 139 2.22 -4.76 6.22
N VAL A 140 3.03 -4.04 7.01
CA VAL A 140 3.78 -4.62 8.14
C VAL A 140 2.89 -5.23 9.20
N VAL A 141 1.75 -4.61 9.52
CA VAL A 141 0.84 -5.11 10.58
C VAL A 141 -0.21 -6.09 10.07
N CYS A 142 -0.27 -6.33 8.76
CA CYS A 142 -1.26 -7.24 8.19
C CYS A 142 -1.07 -8.64 8.79
N PRO A 143 -2.14 -9.37 9.13
CA PRO A 143 -2.01 -10.74 9.69
C PRO A 143 -1.68 -11.80 8.63
N LEU A 144 -1.71 -11.45 7.35
CA LEU A 144 -1.38 -12.35 6.25
C LEU A 144 0.15 -12.41 6.06
N ASN A 145 0.82 -13.16 6.93
CA ASN A 145 2.29 -13.28 6.98
C ASN A 145 2.82 -14.55 6.30
N GLY A 146 1.92 -15.42 5.84
CA GLY A 146 2.26 -16.75 5.35
C GLY A 146 2.49 -17.78 6.47
N THR A 147 2.67 -19.04 6.08
CA THR A 147 2.98 -20.17 6.98
C THR A 147 4.44 -20.58 6.93
#